data_AF-A0A935L3U2-F1
#
_entry.id   AF-A0A935L3U2-F1
#
_cell.length_a   1.000
_cell.length_b   1.000
_cell.length_c   1.000
_cell.angle_alpha   90.00
_cell.angle_beta   90.00
_cell.angle_gamma   90.00
#
_symmetry.space_group_name_H-M   'P 1'
#
loop_
_entity.id
_entity.type
_entity.pdbx_description
1 polymer ?
#
loop_
_entity_poly.entity_id
_entity_poly.type
_entity_poly.pdbx_seq_one_letter_code
_entity_poly.pdbx_strand_id
1 'polypeptide(L)'
;MEFFFGVLYETPIEKLKMIPDIVREVIGEIEICQVDRVHFYKIGDYSFNFDVVYYVLDPDYSKYMEVQQQINFALKERFEKENIVFAYPTQTVYLNNNNNEVTKSYVINNKVL
;
A
#
# COMPACT_ATOMS: atom_id res chain seq x y z
N MET A 1 -0.46 16.55 -5.18
CA MET A 1 0.16 15.75 -4.11
C MET A 1 0.36 14.35 -4.63
N GLU A 2 1.45 13.69 -4.24
CA GLU A 2 1.81 12.36 -4.71
C GLU A 2 2.19 11.48 -3.52
N PHE A 3 1.70 10.24 -3.53
CA PHE A 3 2.17 9.21 -2.62
C PHE A 3 2.20 7.85 -3.31
N PHE A 4 2.98 6.94 -2.73
CA PHE A 4 3.11 5.57 -3.18
C PHE A 4 2.76 4.63 -2.05
N PHE A 5 2.18 3.49 -2.39
CA PHE A 5 2.02 2.38 -1.47
C PHE A 5 2.22 1.05 -2.21
N GLY A 6 2.52 0.01 -1.44
CA GLY A 6 2.62 -1.36 -1.95
C GLY A 6 1.60 -2.26 -1.28
N VAL A 7 1.20 -3.32 -1.98
CA VAL A 7 0.45 -4.45 -1.42
C VAL A 7 1.23 -5.75 -1.61
N LEU A 8 0.92 -6.76 -0.80
CA LEU A 8 1.62 -8.04 -0.81
C LEU A 8 1.52 -8.78 -2.16
N TYR A 9 2.53 -9.58 -2.49
CA TYR A 9 2.57 -10.42 -3.71
C TYR A 9 1.46 -11.47 -3.74
N GLU A 10 0.99 -11.88 -2.57
CA GLU A 10 -0.12 -12.80 -2.37
C GLU A 10 -1.49 -12.18 -2.72
N THR A 11 -1.55 -10.87 -2.96
CA THR A 11 -2.80 -10.18 -3.32
C THR A 11 -3.31 -10.69 -4.66
N PRO A 12 -4.53 -11.28 -4.73
CA PRO A 12 -5.08 -11.80 -5.97
C PRO A 12 -5.30 -10.71 -7.03
N ILE A 13 -5.22 -11.08 -8.31
CA ILE A 13 -5.35 -10.13 -9.43
C ILE A 13 -6.70 -9.40 -9.43
N GLU A 14 -7.77 -10.05 -8.97
CA GLU A 14 -9.09 -9.45 -8.84
C GLU A 14 -9.05 -8.25 -7.89
N LYS A 15 -8.34 -8.38 -6.76
CA LYS A 15 -8.16 -7.31 -5.78
C LYS A 15 -7.22 -6.22 -6.30
N LEU A 16 -6.14 -6.59 -6.99
CA LEU A 16 -5.24 -5.62 -7.61
C LEU A 16 -5.97 -4.70 -8.60
N LYS A 17 -6.92 -5.25 -9.37
CA LYS A 17 -7.75 -4.47 -10.29
C LYS A 17 -8.75 -3.57 -9.58
N MET A 18 -9.19 -3.90 -8.37
CA MET A 18 -10.11 -3.07 -7.57
C MET A 18 -9.42 -1.89 -6.90
N ILE A 19 -8.13 -1.99 -6.58
CA ILE A 19 -7.39 -0.97 -5.82
C ILE A 19 -7.52 0.44 -6.44
N PRO A 20 -7.32 0.65 -7.76
CA PRO A 20 -7.45 1.98 -8.35
C PRO A 20 -8.81 2.62 -8.13
N ASP A 21 -9.88 1.83 -8.20
CA ASP A 21 -11.25 2.34 -8.04
C ASP A 21 -11.55 2.65 -6.58
N ILE A 22 -11.10 1.79 -5.64
CA ILE A 22 -11.17 2.08 -4.20
C ILE A 22 -10.48 3.39 -3.86
N VAL A 23 -9.28 3.62 -4.40
CA VAL A 23 -8.52 4.86 -4.15
C VAL A 23 -9.26 6.07 -4.74
N ARG A 24 -9.79 5.96 -5.96
CA ARG A 24 -10.58 7.04 -6.59
C ARG A 24 -11.82 7.38 -5.78
N GLU A 25 -12.54 6.39 -5.29
CA GLU A 25 -13.71 6.57 -4.42
C GLU A 25 -13.32 7.30 -3.13
N VAL A 26 -12.31 6.78 -2.41
CA VAL A 26 -11.86 7.36 -1.13
C VAL A 26 -11.46 8.83 -1.27
N ILE A 27 -10.71 9.18 -2.32
CA ILE A 27 -10.30 10.58 -2.54
C ILE A 27 -11.47 11.41 -3.05
N GLY A 28 -12.34 10.84 -3.89
CA GLY A 28 -13.51 11.51 -4.47
C GLY A 28 -14.61 11.85 -3.46
N GLU A 29 -14.64 11.16 -2.30
CA GLU A 29 -15.53 11.51 -1.18
C GLU A 29 -15.11 12.80 -0.44
N ILE A 30 -13.89 13.29 -0.67
CA ILE A 30 -13.37 14.50 -0.05
C ILE A 30 -13.59 15.67 -1.01
N GLU A 31 -14.54 16.56 -0.68
CA GLU A 31 -15.02 17.64 -1.56
C GLU A 31 -13.91 18.55 -2.12
N ILE A 32 -12.89 18.83 -1.32
CA ILE A 32 -11.76 19.69 -1.71
C ILE A 32 -10.65 18.93 -2.46
N CYS A 33 -10.89 17.70 -2.89
CA CYS A 33 -9.94 16.86 -3.60
C CYS A 33 -10.35 16.58 -5.04
N GLN A 34 -9.35 16.55 -5.93
CA GLN A 34 -9.52 16.09 -7.29
C GLN A 34 -8.48 15.02 -7.62
N VAL A 35 -8.92 13.81 -7.95
CA VAL A 35 -8.01 12.74 -8.37
C VAL A 35 -7.47 13.03 -9.77
N ASP A 36 -6.16 12.87 -9.95
CA ASP A 36 -5.49 12.91 -11.25
C ASP A 36 -5.28 11.49 -11.78
N ARG A 37 -4.44 10.70 -11.09
CA ARG A 37 -4.13 9.33 -11.50
C ARG A 37 -3.99 8.38 -10.32
N VAL A 38 -4.29 7.12 -10.62
CA VAL A 38 -4.01 5.96 -9.76
C VAL A 38 -3.61 4.80 -10.66
N HIS A 39 -2.36 4.35 -10.62
CA HIS A 39 -1.93 3.19 -11.41
C HIS A 39 -1.18 2.17 -10.58
N PHE A 40 -1.32 0.91 -11.00
CA PHE A 40 -0.35 -0.12 -10.66
C PHE A 40 0.90 0.13 -11.50
N TYR A 41 1.85 0.91 -10.97
CA TYR A 41 2.98 1.43 -11.74
C TYR A 41 4.21 0.51 -11.74
N LYS A 42 4.39 -0.33 -10.72
CA LYS A 42 5.62 -1.14 -10.57
C LYS A 42 5.39 -2.44 -9.81
N ILE A 43 5.90 -3.54 -10.37
CA ILE A 43 6.18 -4.77 -9.61
C ILE A 43 7.55 -4.56 -8.94
N GLY A 44 7.56 -4.39 -7.62
CA GLY A 44 8.76 -4.11 -6.82
C GLY A 44 9.30 -5.34 -6.10
N ASP A 45 10.45 -5.23 -5.46
CA ASP A 45 11.18 -6.37 -4.89
C ASP A 45 10.35 -7.17 -3.85
N TYR A 46 9.46 -6.50 -3.12
CA TYR A 46 8.65 -7.09 -2.04
C TYR A 46 7.16 -6.72 -2.12
N SER A 47 6.71 -6.08 -3.22
CA SER A 47 5.36 -5.51 -3.31
C SER A 47 4.89 -5.24 -4.72
N PHE A 48 3.56 -5.25 -4.91
CA PHE A 48 2.90 -4.62 -6.05
C PHE A 48 2.59 -3.16 -5.72
N ASN A 49 3.21 -2.23 -6.45
CA ASN A 49 3.24 -0.82 -6.08
C ASN A 49 2.28 0.03 -6.90
N PHE A 50 1.61 0.93 -6.21
CA PHE A 50 0.67 1.89 -6.76
C PHE A 50 1.18 3.32 -6.60
N ASP A 51 0.99 4.15 -7.62
CA ASP A 51 1.22 5.59 -7.59
C ASP A 51 -0.13 6.30 -7.55
N VAL A 52 -0.23 7.32 -6.70
CA VAL A 52 -1.46 8.10 -6.54
C VAL A 52 -1.11 9.56 -6.64
N VAL A 53 -1.79 10.27 -7.54
CA VAL A 53 -1.73 11.72 -7.62
C VAL A 53 -3.12 12.31 -7.57
N TYR A 54 -3.24 13.35 -6.75
CA TYR A 54 -4.46 14.11 -6.55
C TYR A 54 -4.12 15.56 -6.19
N TYR A 55 -5.08 16.46 -6.33
CA TYR A 55 -4.95 17.87 -5.99
C TYR A 55 -5.85 18.18 -4.79
N VAL A 56 -5.34 19.00 -3.87
CA VAL A 56 -6.14 19.65 -2.82
C VAL A 56 -6.41 21.07 -3.31
N LEU A 57 -7.67 21.45 -3.42
CA LEU A 57 -8.11 22.74 -3.98
C LEU A 57 -8.00 23.90 -2.97
N ASP A 58 -7.34 23.65 -1.84
CA ASP A 58 -7.08 24.60 -0.76
C ASP A 58 -5.56 24.80 -0.62
N PRO A 59 -5.05 26.04 -0.60
CA PRO A 59 -3.62 26.31 -0.44
C PRO A 59 -3.10 26.14 1.01
N ASP A 60 -3.97 25.98 2.02
CA ASP A 60 -3.56 25.76 3.41
C ASP A 60 -2.94 24.36 3.57
N TYR A 61 -1.67 24.33 3.96
CA TYR A 61 -0.94 23.10 4.24
C TYR A 61 -1.58 22.26 5.34
N SER A 62 -2.19 22.88 6.35
CA SER A 62 -2.89 22.20 7.44
C SER A 62 -4.06 21.40 6.87
N LYS A 63 -4.79 21.99 5.91
CA LYS A 63 -5.89 21.33 5.20
C LYS A 63 -5.41 20.15 4.39
N TYR A 64 -4.28 20.29 3.68
CA TYR A 64 -3.64 19.18 2.99
C TYR A 64 -3.34 18.01 3.96
N MET A 65 -2.77 18.29 5.13
CA MET A 65 -2.43 17.23 6.09
C MET A 65 -3.66 16.54 6.67
N GLU A 66 -4.74 17.26 6.95
CA GLU A 66 -6.03 16.68 7.34
C GLU A 66 -6.58 15.75 6.26
N VAL A 67 -6.54 16.18 5.00
CA VAL A 67 -6.97 15.38 3.84
C VAL A 67 -6.13 14.11 3.71
N GLN A 68 -4.79 14.21 3.78
CA GLN A 68 -3.93 13.05 3.67
C GLN A 68 -4.19 12.05 4.81
N GLN A 69 -4.44 12.54 6.03
CA GLN A 69 -4.82 11.69 7.15
C GLN A 69 -6.14 10.96 6.89
N GLN A 70 -7.16 11.67 6.40
CA GLN A 70 -8.46 11.09 6.05
C GLN A 70 -8.32 10.01 4.97
N ILE A 71 -7.56 10.28 3.89
CA ILE A 71 -7.26 9.31 2.83
C ILE A 71 -6.59 8.06 3.41
N ASN A 72 -5.56 8.23 4.25
CA ASN A 72 -4.83 7.10 4.83
C ASN A 72 -5.73 6.20 5.69
N PHE A 73 -6.59 6.79 6.52
CA PHE A 73 -7.53 6.01 7.34
C PHE A 73 -8.59 5.31 6.49
N ALA A 74 -9.20 6.01 5.54
CA ALA A 74 -10.22 5.43 4.66
C ALA A 74 -9.64 4.30 3.79
N LEU A 75 -8.44 4.46 3.24
CA LEU A 75 -7.74 3.38 2.52
C LEU A 75 -7.47 2.19 3.43
N LYS A 76 -7.01 2.42 4.66
CA LYS A 76 -6.75 1.35 5.63
C LYS A 76 -8.03 0.56 5.93
N GLU A 77 -9.14 1.23 6.18
CA GLU A 77 -10.44 0.60 6.45
C GLU A 77 -10.97 -0.17 5.23
N ARG A 78 -10.91 0.42 4.03
CA ARG A 78 -11.37 -0.25 2.81
C ARG A 78 -10.52 -1.49 2.52
N PHE A 79 -9.20 -1.39 2.70
CA PHE A 79 -8.31 -2.52 2.46
C PHE A 79 -8.52 -3.65 3.47
N GLU A 80 -8.78 -3.36 4.75
CA GLU A 80 -9.17 -4.38 5.73
C GLU A 80 -10.45 -5.11 5.33
N LYS A 81 -11.50 -4.38 4.93
CA LYS A 81 -12.77 -4.97 4.48
C LYS A 81 -12.57 -5.88 3.26
N GLU A 82 -11.67 -5.50 2.37
CA GLU A 82 -11.39 -6.24 1.14
C GLU A 82 -10.32 -7.35 1.29
N ASN A 83 -9.75 -7.52 2.50
CA ASN A 83 -8.62 -8.41 2.77
C ASN A 83 -7.37 -8.10 1.91
N ILE A 84 -7.12 -6.81 1.67
CA ILE A 84 -5.92 -6.30 1.00
C ILE A 84 -4.93 -5.89 2.08
N VAL A 85 -3.70 -6.39 2.00
CA VAL A 85 -2.67 -6.13 3.01
C VAL A 85 -1.59 -5.22 2.42
N PHE A 86 -1.37 -4.08 3.08
CA PHE A 86 -0.23 -3.22 2.75
C PHE A 86 1.07 -4.01 2.90
N ALA A 87 1.94 -3.86 1.91
CA ALA A 87 3.25 -4.47 1.95
C ALA A 87 4.09 -3.84 3.05
N TYR A 88 4.86 -4.69 3.71
CA TYR A 88 5.94 -4.33 4.59
C TYR A 88 7.21 -4.94 4.00
N PRO A 89 8.39 -4.31 4.19
CA PRO A 89 9.64 -4.90 3.73
C PRO A 89 9.81 -6.29 4.35
N THR A 90 9.96 -7.31 3.51
CA THR A 90 10.22 -8.69 3.95
C THR A 90 11.59 -9.12 3.44
N GLN A 91 12.28 -9.95 4.23
CA GLN A 91 13.50 -10.61 3.78
C GLN A 91 13.37 -12.10 4.09
N THR A 92 13.67 -12.94 3.09
CA THR A 92 13.87 -14.37 3.32
C THR A 92 15.32 -14.57 3.79
N VAL A 93 15.48 -15.13 4.98
CA VAL A 93 16.82 -15.45 5.52
C VAL A 93 17.01 -16.95 5.45
N TYR A 94 18.09 -17.39 4.80
CA TYR A 94 18.54 -18.78 4.81
C TYR A 94 19.47 -18.99 6.00
N LEU A 95 18.97 -19.62 7.06
CA LEU A 95 19.77 -20.02 8.21
C LEU A 95 20.48 -21.32 7.88
N ASN A 96 21.80 -21.25 7.73
CA ASN A 96 22.62 -22.43 7.51
C ASN A 96 22.97 -23.04 8.87
N ASN A 97 22.19 -24.00 9.34
CA ASN A 97 22.57 -24.79 10.50
C ASN A 97 23.63 -25.81 10.09
N ASN A 98 24.65 -26.03 10.93
CA ASN A 98 25.79 -26.94 10.71
C ASN A 98 25.41 -28.43 10.44
N ASN A 99 24.13 -28.74 10.24
CA ASN A 99 23.57 -30.06 9.98
C ASN A 99 23.07 -30.24 8.52
N ASN A 100 23.42 -29.36 7.58
CA ASN A 100 23.02 -29.43 6.16
C ASN A 100 21.49 -29.45 5.91
N GLU A 101 20.69 -28.91 6.82
CA GLU A 101 19.26 -28.67 6.61
C GLU A 101 19.03 -27.17 6.37
N VAL A 102 18.46 -26.84 5.21
CA VAL A 102 18.10 -25.47 4.87
C VAL A 102 16.63 -25.25 5.22
N THR A 103 16.38 -24.51 6.30
CA THR A 103 15.01 -24.10 6.68
C THR A 103 14.72 -22.71 6.10
N LYS A 104 13.59 -22.56 5.41
CA LYS A 104 13.08 -21.24 4.97
C LYS A 104 12.38 -20.55 6.14
N SER A 105 12.90 -19.39 6.56
CA SER A 105 12.25 -18.52 7.55
C SER A 105 11.99 -17.14 6.94
N TYR A 106 10.85 -16.54 7.29
CA TYR A 106 10.51 -15.16 6.93
C TYR A 106 10.88 -14.24 8.09
N VAL A 107 11.68 -13.21 7.82
CA VAL A 107 12.00 -12.18 8.82
C VAL A 107 11.07 -10.99 8.62
N ILE A 108 10.31 -10.68 9.67
CA ILE A 108 9.47 -9.48 9.76
C ILE A 108 10.06 -8.62 10.87
N ASN A 109 10.52 -7.40 10.54
CA ASN A 109 11.03 -6.43 11.53
C ASN A 109 12.10 -6.99 12.50
N ASN A 110 13.13 -7.68 11.98
CA ASN A 110 14.18 -8.33 12.78
C ASN A 110 13.69 -9.38 13.80
N LYS A 111 12.44 -9.85 13.70
CA LYS A 111 11.96 -11.04 14.39
C LYS A 111 11.86 -12.19 13.39
N VAL A 112 12.59 -13.26 13.70
CA VAL A 112 12.45 -14.55 13.03
C VAL A 112 11.16 -15.19 13.57
N LEU A 113 10.24 -15.55 12.67
CA LEU A 113 9.10 -16.43 12.95
C LEU A 113 9.39 -17.85 12.47
#